data_AF-A0A0R1KIQ1-F1
#
_entry.id   AF-A0A0R1KIQ1-F1
#
_cell.length_a   1.000
_cell.length_b   1.000
_cell.length_c   1.000
_cell.angle_alpha   90.00
_cell.angle_beta   90.00
_cell.angle_gamma   90.00
#
_symmetry.space_group_name_H-M   'P 1'
#
loop_
_entity.id
_entity.type
_entity.pdbx_description
1 polymer ?
#
loop_
_entity_poly.entity_id
_entity_poly.type
_entity_poly.pdbx_seq_one_letter_code
_entity_poly.pdbx_strand_id
1 'polypeptide(L)'
;MAIHKFKADSKSTIKKSGNLKIYWSTFIKRINYLKNDQIEVYVTDEFKTLSHKKRAQIIESVQQLALSYLDDFKAVTPSKYSEGLAVTVFCGGNQFGRSLFLDNKDFKWND
;
A
#
# COMPACT_ATOMS: atom_id res chain seq x y z
N MET A 1 -23.18 52.67 2.89
CA MET A 1 -22.38 51.53 3.37
C MET A 1 -22.58 50.38 2.41
N ALA A 2 -21.49 49.89 1.80
CA ALA A 2 -21.54 48.85 0.78
C ALA A 2 -21.75 47.47 1.43
N ILE A 3 -22.74 46.72 0.93
CA ILE A 3 -22.99 45.32 1.32
C ILE A 3 -22.24 44.45 0.32
N HIS A 4 -21.08 43.93 0.71
CA HIS A 4 -20.36 42.98 -0.12
C HIS A 4 -21.11 41.64 -0.15
N LYS A 5 -21.76 41.35 -1.28
CA LYS A 5 -22.26 40.01 -1.62
C LYS A 5 -21.06 39.07 -1.78
N PHE A 6 -20.89 38.13 -0.85
CA PHE A 6 -20.02 36.98 -1.06
C PHE A 6 -20.62 36.10 -2.17
N LYS A 7 -19.99 36.13 -3.34
CA LYS A 7 -20.29 35.24 -4.46
C LYS A 7 -19.50 33.94 -4.19
N ALA A 8 -20.19 32.87 -3.85
CA ALA A 8 -19.59 31.54 -3.77
C ALA A 8 -19.34 31.04 -5.19
N ASP A 9 -18.17 31.35 -5.75
CA ASP A 9 -17.69 30.67 -6.96
C ASP A 9 -17.20 29.27 -6.55
N SER A 10 -18.13 28.33 -6.68
CA SER A 10 -17.94 26.89 -6.58
C SER A 10 -17.08 26.38 -7.75
N LYS A 11 -15.77 26.60 -7.66
CA LYS A 11 -14.77 25.78 -8.36
C LYS A 11 -13.62 25.45 -7.42
N SER A 12 -13.95 24.66 -6.39
CA SER A 12 -12.93 23.91 -5.67
C SER A 12 -12.53 22.72 -6.54
N THR A 13 -11.58 22.95 -7.43
CA THR A 13 -10.77 21.87 -8.01
C THR A 13 -9.88 21.37 -6.88
N ILE A 14 -10.47 20.63 -5.94
CA ILE A 14 -9.71 19.85 -4.97
C ILE A 14 -8.99 18.81 -5.81
N LYS A 15 -7.75 19.10 -6.21
CA LYS A 15 -6.75 18.06 -6.43
C LYS A 15 -6.70 17.29 -5.12
N LYS A 16 -7.53 16.25 -5.02
CA LYS A 16 -7.42 15.23 -4.00
C LYS A 16 -6.07 14.55 -4.27
N SER A 17 -4.97 15.14 -3.79
CA SER A 17 -3.86 14.34 -3.29
C SER A 17 -4.37 13.63 -2.03
N GLY A 18 -5.39 12.78 -2.21
CA GLY A 18 -5.98 12.02 -1.14
C GLY A 18 -4.88 11.17 -0.58
N ASN A 19 -4.58 11.35 0.71
CA ASN A 19 -3.64 10.54 1.45
C ASN A 19 -3.90 9.07 1.14
N LEU A 20 -3.07 8.47 0.28
CA LEU A 20 -3.18 7.06 -0.12
C LEU A 20 -3.17 6.14 1.12
N LYS A 21 -2.54 6.61 2.21
CA LYS A 21 -2.55 6.01 3.55
C LYS A 21 -3.94 5.72 4.14
N ILE A 22 -4.99 6.42 3.72
CA ILE A 22 -6.36 6.20 4.23
C ILE A 22 -7.17 5.26 3.31
N TYR A 23 -6.74 5.07 2.06
CA TYR A 23 -7.49 4.31 1.06
C TYR A 23 -6.83 2.98 0.66
N TRP A 24 -5.63 2.67 1.13
CA TRP A 24 -4.96 1.43 0.72
C TRP A 24 -5.80 0.19 1.09
N SER A 25 -6.50 0.21 2.23
CA SER A 25 -7.32 -0.91 2.71
C SER A 25 -8.48 -1.26 1.78
N THR A 26 -8.98 -0.33 0.96
CA THR A 26 -10.06 -0.64 0.00
C THR A 26 -9.60 -1.58 -1.11
N PHE A 27 -8.29 -1.71 -1.32
CA PHE A 27 -7.71 -2.58 -2.33
C PHE A 27 -7.18 -3.90 -1.78
N ILE A 28 -7.19 -4.08 -0.45
CA ILE A 28 -6.63 -5.25 0.22
C ILE A 28 -7.76 -6.10 0.80
N LYS A 29 -7.82 -7.36 0.37
CA LYS A 29 -8.76 -8.37 0.89
C LYS A 29 -8.23 -9.02 2.16
N ARG A 30 -6.93 -9.32 2.20
CA ARG A 30 -6.29 -10.07 3.29
C ARG A 30 -4.77 -9.89 3.23
N ILE A 31 -4.15 -9.93 4.40
CA ILE A 31 -2.69 -9.98 4.58
C ILE A 31 -2.39 -11.22 5.42
N ASN A 32 -1.52 -12.09 4.93
CA ASN A 32 -1.00 -13.22 5.70
C ASN A 32 0.47 -12.97 6.00
N TYR A 33 0.86 -13.10 7.27
CA TYR A 33 2.27 -13.19 7.64
C TYR A 33 2.71 -14.65 7.65
N LEU A 34 3.81 -14.93 6.96
CA LEU A 34 4.47 -16.23 6.94
C LEU A 34 5.69 -16.15 7.86
N LYS A 35 6.00 -17.24 8.59
CA LYS A 35 7.05 -17.29 9.63
C LYS A 35 8.49 -17.01 9.14
N ASN A 36 8.69 -16.76 7.85
CA ASN A 36 9.97 -16.54 7.16
C ASN A 36 10.15 -15.09 6.69
N ASP A 37 9.71 -14.10 7.49
CA ASP A 37 9.81 -12.66 7.16
C ASP A 37 9.14 -12.30 5.82
N GLN A 38 8.08 -13.02 5.46
CA GLN A 38 7.35 -12.85 4.22
C GLN A 38 5.88 -12.55 4.50
N ILE A 39 5.29 -11.68 3.67
CA ILE A 39 3.86 -11.45 3.65
C ILE A 39 3.25 -11.84 2.30
N GLU A 40 2.07 -12.44 2.36
CA GLU A 40 1.19 -12.56 1.21
C GLU A 40 0.11 -11.49 1.29
N VAL A 41 -0.08 -10.76 0.21
CA VAL A 41 -1.07 -9.70 0.12
C VAL A 41 -2.09 -10.07 -0.94
N TYR A 42 -3.33 -10.28 -0.52
CA TYR A 42 -4.44 -10.61 -1.41
C TYR A 42 -5.19 -9.32 -1.74
N VAL A 43 -5.24 -8.96 -3.02
CA VAL A 43 -5.81 -7.69 -3.47
C VAL A 43 -7.14 -7.86 -4.20
N THR A 44 -7.88 -6.77 -4.33
CA THR A 44 -9.11 -6.69 -5.13
C THR A 44 -8.81 -6.54 -6.61
N ASP A 45 -9.80 -6.75 -7.48
CA ASP A 45 -9.60 -6.60 -8.93
C ASP A 45 -9.40 -5.13 -9.33
N GLU A 46 -9.95 -4.18 -8.56
CA GLU A 46 -9.72 -2.74 -8.75
C GLU A 46 -8.23 -2.39 -8.58
N PHE A 47 -7.47 -3.15 -7.78
CA PHE A 47 -6.03 -2.95 -7.61
C PHE A 47 -5.28 -3.09 -8.95
N LYS A 48 -5.72 -4.00 -9.83
CA LYS A 48 -5.11 -4.20 -11.16
C LYS A 48 -5.24 -2.96 -12.04
N THR A 49 -6.26 -2.14 -11.82
CA THR A 49 -6.49 -0.92 -12.62
C THR A 49 -5.54 0.23 -12.24
N LEU A 50 -4.82 0.11 -11.12
CA LEU A 50 -3.87 1.12 -10.66
C LEU A 50 -2.58 1.09 -11.46
N SER A 51 -1.90 2.25 -11.56
CA SER A 51 -0.55 2.32 -12.11
C SER A 51 0.45 1.60 -11.21
N HIS A 52 1.56 1.10 -11.77
CA HIS A 52 2.64 0.43 -11.02
C HIS A 52 3.10 1.23 -9.80
N LYS A 53 3.24 2.56 -9.94
CA LYS A 53 3.59 3.45 -8.84
C LYS A 53 2.59 3.42 -7.69
N LYS A 54 1.27 3.46 -7.99
CA LYS A 54 0.23 3.40 -6.96
C LYS A 54 0.17 2.03 -6.30
N ARG A 55 0.36 0.96 -7.08
CA ARG A 55 0.43 -0.41 -6.57
C ARG A 55 1.58 -0.54 -5.57
N ALA A 56 2.78 -0.09 -5.93
CA ALA A 56 3.96 -0.08 -5.06
C ALA A 56 3.68 0.67 -3.75
N GLN A 57 3.18 1.91 -3.82
CA GLN A 57 2.86 2.72 -2.62
C GLN A 57 1.86 2.05 -1.66
N ILE A 58 0.87 1.33 -2.21
CA ILE A 58 -0.10 0.56 -1.40
C ILE A 58 0.60 -0.62 -0.72
N ILE A 59 1.40 -1.38 -1.45
CA ILE A 59 2.10 -2.54 -0.90
C ILE A 59 3.16 -2.12 0.12
N GLU A 60 3.86 -1.02 -0.09
CA GLU A 60 4.76 -0.40 0.90
C GLU A 60 4.01 -0.07 2.20
N SER A 61 2.80 0.51 2.09
CA SER A 61 1.97 0.83 3.25
C SER A 61 1.57 -0.44 4.03
N VAL A 62 1.24 -1.52 3.32
CA VAL A 62 0.94 -2.83 3.91
C VAL A 62 2.18 -3.42 4.59
N GLN A 63 3.34 -3.34 3.95
CA GLN A 63 4.60 -3.84 4.50
C GLN A 63 4.99 -3.08 5.77
N GLN A 64 4.85 -1.75 5.75
CA GLN A 64 5.11 -0.91 6.92
C GLN A 64 4.18 -1.25 8.10
N LEU A 65 2.89 -1.50 7.83
CA LEU A 65 1.94 -1.93 8.84
C LEU A 65 2.33 -3.28 9.44
N ALA A 66 2.67 -4.27 8.61
CA ALA A 66 3.09 -5.58 9.08
C ALA A 66 4.35 -5.49 9.95
N LEU A 67 5.35 -4.71 9.51
CA LEU A 67 6.57 -4.46 10.26
C LEU A 67 6.31 -3.80 11.61
N SER A 68 5.42 -2.81 11.70
CA SER A 68 5.12 -2.16 12.98
C SER A 68 4.50 -3.14 13.97
N TYR A 69 3.59 -4.01 13.52
CA TYR A 69 3.03 -5.05 14.39
C TYR A 69 4.10 -6.05 14.85
N LEU A 70 4.99 -6.50 13.94
CA LEU A 70 6.07 -7.42 14.32
C LEU A 70 7.04 -6.77 15.32
N ASP A 71 7.35 -5.49 15.16
CA ASP A 71 8.22 -4.74 16.08
C ASP A 71 7.58 -4.60 17.47
N ASP A 72 6.28 -4.28 17.54
CA ASP A 72 5.51 -4.21 18.78
C ASP A 72 5.56 -5.53 19.57
N PHE A 73 5.54 -6.67 18.87
CA PHE A 73 5.65 -8.01 19.47
C PHE A 73 7.10 -8.51 19.60
N LYS A 74 8.12 -7.69 19.26
CA LYS A 74 9.54 -8.07 19.22
C LYS A 74 9.80 -9.33 18.38
N ALA A 75 9.01 -9.52 17.33
CA ALA A 75 9.03 -10.66 16.43
C ALA A 75 9.86 -10.40 15.15
N VAL A 76 10.56 -9.26 15.07
CA VAL A 76 11.45 -8.89 13.96
C VAL A 76 12.74 -8.27 14.53
N THR A 77 13.87 -8.51 13.87
CA THR A 77 15.15 -7.89 14.26
C THR A 77 15.32 -6.52 13.59
N PRO A 78 16.14 -5.60 14.15
CA PRO A 78 16.40 -4.30 13.51
C PRO A 78 16.95 -4.40 12.08
N SER A 79 17.80 -5.39 11.78
CA SER A 79 18.29 -5.64 10.41
C SER A 79 17.15 -5.98 9.47
N LYS A 80 16.27 -6.92 9.89
CA LYS A 80 15.10 -7.33 9.10
C LYS A 80 14.08 -6.22 8.93
N TYR A 81 13.89 -5.39 9.96
CA TYR A 81 13.05 -4.21 9.86
C TYR A 81 13.56 -3.23 8.79
N SER A 82 14.88 -3.02 8.73
CA SER A 82 15.52 -2.16 7.73
C SER A 82 15.43 -2.74 6.31
N GLU A 83 15.65 -4.04 6.15
CA GLU A 83 15.54 -4.75 4.87
C GLU A 83 14.10 -4.69 4.31
N GLY A 84 13.10 -4.80 5.19
CA GLY A 84 11.71 -4.96 4.80
C GLY A 84 11.31 -6.43 4.63
N LEU A 85 10.01 -6.69 4.62
CA LEU A 85 9.47 -8.06 4.45
C LEU A 85 9.37 -8.40 2.98
N ALA A 86 9.71 -9.64 2.62
CA ALA A 86 9.45 -10.14 1.27
C ALA A 86 7.94 -10.16 1.01
N VAL A 87 7.50 -9.74 -0.18
CA VAL A 87 6.07 -9.65 -0.50
C VAL A 87 5.73 -10.49 -1.71
N THR A 88 4.66 -11.27 -1.61
CA THR A 88 3.98 -11.84 -2.78
C THR A 88 2.55 -11.31 -2.83
N VAL A 89 2.15 -10.78 -3.98
CA VAL A 89 0.83 -10.18 -4.20
C VAL A 89 -0.01 -11.13 -5.04
N PHE A 90 -1.21 -11.44 -4.57
CA PHE A 90 -2.17 -12.32 -5.25
C PHE A 90 -3.45 -11.57 -5.61
N CYS A 91 -3.98 -11.81 -6.82
CA CYS A 91 -5.30 -11.32 -7.21
C CYS A 91 -6.08 -12.43 -7.91
N GLY A 92 -7.29 -12.74 -7.40
CA GLY A 92 -8.11 -13.82 -7.95
C GLY A 92 -7.45 -15.20 -7.87
N GLY A 93 -6.62 -15.44 -6.85
CA GLY A 93 -5.91 -16.71 -6.65
C GLY A 93 -4.58 -16.86 -7.39
N ASN A 94 -4.28 -15.97 -8.35
CA ASN A 94 -3.05 -16.00 -9.13
C ASN A 94 -2.00 -15.02 -8.58
N GLN A 95 -0.72 -15.38 -8.68
CA GLN A 95 0.37 -14.48 -8.35
C GLN A 95 0.39 -13.31 -9.34
N PHE A 96 0.15 -12.11 -8.82
CA PHE A 96 0.04 -10.87 -9.58
C PHE A 96 1.31 -10.01 -9.51
N GLY A 97 2.06 -10.11 -8.42
CA GLY A 97 3.32 -9.39 -8.25
C GLY A 97 4.13 -9.92 -7.08
N ARG A 98 5.34 -9.40 -6.94
CA ARG A 98 6.23 -9.73 -5.83
C ARG A 98 7.28 -8.67 -5.61
N SER A 99 7.88 -8.65 -4.43
CA SER A 99 9.09 -7.88 -4.21
C SER A 99 10.28 -8.47 -4.99
N LEU A 100 11.29 -7.64 -5.25
CA LEU A 100 12.57 -8.09 -5.80
C LEU A 100 13.36 -8.87 -4.75
N PHE A 101 14.28 -9.70 -5.21
CA PHE A 101 15.03 -10.62 -4.33
C PHE A 101 16.02 -9.88 -3.42
N LEU A 102 16.69 -8.85 -3.94
CA LEU A 102 17.68 -8.07 -3.20
C LEU A 102 17.10 -6.77 -2.61
N ASP A 103 15.88 -6.41 -2.99
CA ASP A 103 15.21 -5.22 -2.51
C ASP A 103 13.73 -5.52 -2.29
N ASN A 104 13.37 -5.68 -1.00
CA ASN A 104 12.00 -5.97 -0.60
C ASN A 104 11.05 -4.78 -0.74
N LYS A 105 11.56 -3.59 -1.09
CA LYS A 105 10.79 -2.35 -1.27
C LYS A 105 10.53 -2.03 -2.73
N ASP A 106 11.18 -2.74 -3.66
CA ASP A 106 10.89 -2.68 -5.09
C ASP A 106 10.08 -3.89 -5.55
N PHE A 107 9.26 -3.70 -6.58
CA PHE A 107 8.27 -4.69 -7.01
C PHE A 107 8.33 -5.01 -8.50
N LYS A 108 8.14 -6.30 -8.82
CA LYS A 108 7.87 -6.80 -10.15
C LYS A 108 6.40 -7.20 -10.26
N TRP A 109 5.75 -6.80 -11.35
CA TRP A 109 4.37 -7.13 -11.66
C TRP A 109 4.32 -8.15 -12.81
N ASN A 110 3.31 -9.04 -12.78
CA ASN A 110 3.07 -10.10 -13.76
C ASN A 110 1.84 -9.79 -14.62
N ASP A 111 1.65 -8.52 -14.97
CA ASP A 111 0.57 -8.06 -15.84
C ASP A 111 0.81 -8.32 -17.34
#